data_AF-A0A3M1L7H5-F1
#
_entry.id   AF-A0A3M1L7H5-F1
#
_cell.length_a   1.000
_cell.length_b   1.000
_cell.length_c   1.000
_cell.angle_alpha   90.00
_cell.angle_beta   90.00
_cell.angle_gamma   90.00
#
_symmetry.space_group_name_H-M   'P 1'
#
loop_
_entity.id
_entity.type
_entity.pdbx_description
1 polymer ?
#
loop_
_entity_poly.entity_id
_entity_poly.type
_entity_poly.pdbx_seq_one_letter_code
_entity_poly.pdbx_strand_id
1 'polypeptide(L)'
;MKWESLHRRLGWKLFLSYLLIVVVGVVVLAGTAELHAPTALARHIARMETALGDNPELVADLHANFRAAVNEILTVAALAAFLAAVAISLFTSRRIVGPIQAMMAASQRIAAGDYHERVQIPSQDELGALAQAFNRMAETLEQVERRRMELIGDVAHELRTPLSSIKGIMEGLVDGVLPMEPATFLDVQREVNRLQRLVYDLEELSRAEAGQIPLDLRLTALTDLIRSAADRLRPQFEDKGIGLHLDLP
;
A
#
# COMPACT_ATOMS: atom_id res chain seq x y z
N MET A 1 -20.90 -3.55 5.00
CA MET A 1 -21.26 -4.71 5.86
C MET A 1 -20.67 -6.08 5.40
N LYS A 2 -19.56 -6.14 4.64
CA LYS A 2 -18.88 -7.42 4.30
C LYS A 2 -17.54 -7.63 5.03
N TRP A 3 -16.97 -6.57 5.62
CA TRP A 3 -15.60 -6.55 6.16
C TRP A 3 -15.42 -7.30 7.47
N GLU A 4 -16.33 -7.19 8.44
CA GLU A 4 -16.23 -7.94 9.71
C GLU A 4 -16.21 -9.46 9.51
N SER A 5 -16.90 -9.95 8.49
CA SER A 5 -16.95 -11.39 8.20
C SER A 5 -15.61 -11.95 7.70
N LEU A 6 -14.78 -11.12 7.04
CA LEU A 6 -13.45 -11.52 6.57
C LEU A 6 -12.43 -11.56 7.71
N HIS A 7 -12.51 -10.61 8.64
CA HIS A 7 -11.62 -10.54 9.80
C HIS A 7 -11.70 -11.82 10.64
N ARG A 8 -12.95 -12.28 10.88
CA ARG A 8 -13.22 -13.51 11.61
C ARG A 8 -12.74 -14.76 10.85
N ARG A 9 -12.83 -14.77 9.52
CA ARG A 9 -12.49 -15.95 8.70
C ARG A 9 -11.00 -16.27 8.70
N LEU A 10 -10.10 -15.28 8.62
CA LEU A 10 -8.66 -15.57 8.54
C LEU A 10 -8.07 -15.95 9.90
N GLY A 11 -8.41 -15.21 10.96
CA GLY A 11 -8.02 -15.57 12.33
C GLY A 11 -8.55 -16.95 12.73
N TRP A 12 -9.81 -17.25 12.38
CA TRP A 12 -10.41 -18.56 12.61
C TRP A 12 -9.72 -19.67 11.82
N LYS A 13 -9.33 -19.44 10.56
CA LYS A 13 -8.59 -20.43 9.75
C LYS A 13 -7.22 -20.77 10.36
N LEU A 14 -6.49 -19.77 10.85
CA LEU A 14 -5.19 -19.99 11.50
C LEU A 14 -5.34 -20.64 12.87
N PHE A 15 -6.35 -20.24 13.65
CA PHE A 15 -6.72 -20.96 14.87
C PHE A 15 -7.02 -22.43 14.57
N LEU A 16 -7.84 -22.70 13.54
CA LEU A 16 -8.17 -24.06 13.13
C LEU A 16 -6.95 -24.84 12.67
N SER A 17 -6.00 -24.22 11.95
CA SER A 17 -4.80 -24.92 11.50
C SER A 17 -3.85 -25.27 12.65
N TYR A 18 -3.65 -24.37 13.61
CA TYR A 18 -2.84 -24.68 14.81
C TYR A 18 -3.52 -25.70 15.71
N LEU A 19 -4.85 -25.58 15.89
CA LEU A 19 -5.64 -26.56 16.61
C LEU A 19 -5.56 -27.93 15.94
N LEU A 20 -5.64 -27.99 14.61
CA LEU A 20 -5.51 -29.24 13.85
C LEU A 20 -4.13 -29.87 14.04
N ILE A 21 -3.04 -29.09 13.95
CA ILE A 21 -1.67 -29.59 14.16
C ILE A 21 -1.53 -30.17 15.58
N VAL A 22 -2.08 -29.49 16.59
CA VAL A 22 -2.06 -29.95 17.97
C VAL A 22 -2.91 -31.20 18.18
N VAL A 23 -4.12 -31.24 17.63
CA VAL A 23 -4.99 -32.42 17.70
C VAL A 23 -4.32 -33.62 17.03
N VAL A 24 -3.74 -33.44 15.84
CA VAL A 24 -2.98 -34.50 15.15
C VAL A 24 -1.79 -34.94 16.00
N GLY A 25 -1.04 -34.01 16.59
CA GLY A 25 0.08 -34.34 17.48
C GLY A 25 -0.33 -35.15 18.70
N VAL A 26 -1.44 -34.77 19.35
CA VAL A 26 -2.00 -35.49 20.50
C VAL A 26 -2.52 -36.87 20.08
N VAL A 27 -3.23 -36.98 18.96
CA VAL A 27 -3.75 -38.26 18.44
C VAL A 27 -2.61 -39.20 18.07
N VAL A 28 -1.54 -38.70 17.45
CA VAL A 28 -0.34 -39.49 17.14
C VAL A 28 0.36 -39.95 18.43
N LEU A 29 0.53 -39.08 19.42
CA LEU A 29 1.13 -39.45 20.72
C LEU A 29 0.28 -40.46 21.48
N ALA A 30 -1.03 -40.23 21.59
CA ALA A 30 -1.97 -41.15 22.24
C ALA A 30 -2.04 -42.49 21.53
N GLY A 31 -2.15 -42.50 20.19
CA GLY A 31 -2.20 -43.71 19.39
C GLY A 31 -0.89 -44.51 19.45
N THR A 32 0.27 -43.85 19.38
CA THR A 32 1.57 -44.52 19.53
C THR A 32 1.75 -45.10 20.93
N ALA A 33 1.32 -44.37 21.97
CA ALA A 33 1.30 -44.89 23.33
C ALA A 33 0.39 -46.11 23.44
N GLU A 34 -0.89 -46.02 23.06
CA GLU A 34 -1.84 -47.14 23.18
C GLU A 34 -1.44 -48.38 22.38
N LEU A 35 -0.77 -48.24 21.24
CA LEU A 35 -0.34 -49.38 20.42
C LEU A 35 0.89 -50.10 20.99
N HIS A 36 1.87 -49.36 21.51
CA HIS A 36 3.16 -49.92 21.91
C HIS A 36 3.28 -50.20 23.41
N ALA A 37 2.57 -49.42 24.24
CA ALA A 37 2.60 -49.53 25.68
C ALA A 37 2.12 -50.91 26.21
N PRO A 38 0.96 -51.47 25.77
CA PRO A 38 0.51 -52.78 26.24
C PRO A 38 1.38 -53.93 25.71
N THR A 39 1.93 -53.83 24.49
CA THR A 39 2.80 -54.88 23.93
C THR A 39 4.21 -54.87 24.53
N ALA A 40 4.71 -53.70 24.95
CA ALA A 40 5.94 -53.59 25.72
C ALA A 40 5.76 -54.16 27.15
N LEU A 41 4.64 -53.81 27.80
CA LEU A 41 4.32 -54.32 29.13
C LEU A 41 4.08 -55.83 29.12
N ALA A 42 3.31 -56.36 28.18
CA ALA A 42 3.06 -57.80 28.04
C ALA A 42 4.34 -58.60 27.80
N ARG A 43 5.27 -58.09 26.98
CA ARG A 43 6.59 -58.72 26.78
C ARG A 43 7.45 -58.70 28.05
N HIS A 44 7.30 -57.69 28.90
CA HIS A 44 8.01 -57.61 30.18
C HIS A 44 7.40 -58.56 31.21
N ILE A 45 6.07 -58.60 31.31
CA ILE A 45 5.33 -59.49 32.20
C ILE A 45 5.59 -60.96 31.85
N ALA A 46 5.57 -61.34 30.57
CA ALA A 46 5.88 -62.71 30.15
C ALA A 46 7.29 -63.17 30.57
N ARG A 47 8.27 -62.25 30.64
CA ARG A 47 9.61 -62.54 31.18
C ARG A 47 9.63 -62.64 32.71
N MET A 48 8.77 -61.87 33.39
CA MET A 48 8.61 -61.91 34.84
C MET A 48 7.85 -63.15 35.31
N GLU A 49 6.82 -63.58 34.58
CA GLU A 49 6.02 -64.78 34.85
C GLU A 49 6.90 -66.04 34.87
N THR A 50 7.87 -66.13 33.95
CA THR A 50 8.88 -67.20 33.95
C THR A 50 9.84 -67.16 35.15
N ALA A 51 9.90 -66.05 35.89
CA ALA A 51 10.80 -65.84 37.03
C ALA A 51 10.09 -65.79 38.40
N LEU A 52 8.81 -65.39 38.47
CA LEU A 52 8.02 -65.22 39.70
C LEU A 52 6.83 -66.21 39.83
N GLY A 53 6.52 -66.99 38.79
CA GLY A 53 5.37 -67.91 38.78
C GLY A 53 4.07 -67.24 38.30
N ASP A 54 3.09 -68.07 37.92
CA ASP A 54 1.80 -67.62 37.37
C ASP A 54 0.95 -66.97 38.48
N ASN A 55 0.74 -65.66 38.38
CA ASN A 55 -0.05 -64.87 39.33
C ASN A 55 -0.95 -63.85 38.59
N PRO A 56 -2.15 -64.27 38.15
CA PRO A 56 -2.99 -63.48 37.25
C PRO A 56 -3.53 -62.18 37.86
N GLU A 57 -3.69 -62.10 39.19
CA GLU A 57 -4.10 -60.87 39.88
C GLU A 57 -3.02 -59.78 39.80
N LEU A 58 -1.75 -60.14 40.01
CA LEU A 58 -0.62 -59.20 39.91
C LEU A 58 -0.49 -58.63 38.49
N VAL A 59 -0.69 -59.46 37.47
CA VAL A 59 -0.65 -59.05 36.06
C VAL A 59 -1.78 -58.08 35.71
N ALA A 60 -2.99 -58.35 36.20
CA ALA A 60 -4.15 -57.47 35.99
C ALA A 60 -3.97 -56.10 36.64
N ASP A 61 -3.45 -56.06 37.88
CA ASP A 61 -3.19 -54.81 38.62
C ASP A 61 -2.09 -53.97 37.94
N LEU A 62 -1.01 -54.59 37.45
CA LEU A 62 0.03 -53.90 36.67
C LEU A 62 -0.54 -53.28 35.39
N HIS A 63 -1.39 -54.01 34.67
CA HIS A 63 -2.07 -53.49 33.48
C HIS A 63 -2.99 -52.32 33.80
N ALA A 64 -3.78 -52.40 34.88
CA ALA A 64 -4.71 -51.35 35.28
C ALA A 64 -3.96 -50.06 35.69
N ASN A 65 -2.95 -50.18 36.55
CA ASN A 65 -2.16 -49.04 37.02
C ASN A 65 -1.37 -48.38 35.89
N PHE A 66 -0.83 -49.17 34.97
CA PHE A 66 -0.13 -48.63 33.80
C PHE A 66 -1.06 -47.87 32.85
N ARG A 67 -2.26 -48.41 32.55
CA ARG A 67 -3.26 -47.70 31.73
C ARG A 67 -3.71 -46.41 32.40
N ALA A 68 -3.92 -46.42 33.72
CA ALA A 68 -4.26 -45.22 34.47
C ALA A 68 -3.16 -44.15 34.37
N ALA A 69 -1.89 -44.52 34.58
CA ALA A 69 -0.76 -43.61 34.47
C ALA A 69 -0.60 -43.04 33.04
N VAL A 70 -0.74 -43.88 32.01
CA VAL A 70 -0.68 -43.43 30.61
C VAL A 70 -1.82 -42.45 30.29
N ASN A 71 -3.05 -42.77 30.69
CA ASN A 71 -4.20 -41.89 30.46
C ASN A 71 -4.03 -40.54 31.18
N GLU A 72 -3.55 -40.53 32.42
CA GLU A 72 -3.27 -39.31 33.17
C GLU A 72 -2.25 -38.43 32.42
N ILE A 73 -1.12 -39.00 31.98
CA ILE A 73 -0.10 -38.28 31.21
C ILE A 73 -0.68 -37.74 29.90
N LEU A 74 -1.48 -38.55 29.18
CA LEU A 74 -2.09 -38.13 27.92
C LEU A 74 -3.09 -36.98 28.12
N THR A 75 -3.90 -37.02 29.17
CA THR A 75 -4.84 -35.91 29.48
C THR A 75 -4.12 -34.61 29.79
N VAL A 76 -3.05 -34.66 30.60
CA VAL A 76 -2.22 -33.49 30.92
C VAL A 76 -1.53 -32.97 29.66
N ALA A 77 -0.96 -33.85 28.84
CA ALA A 77 -0.31 -33.48 27.58
C ALA A 77 -1.29 -32.84 26.60
N ALA A 78 -2.50 -33.41 26.47
CA ALA A 78 -3.55 -32.87 25.60
C ALA A 78 -4.00 -31.48 26.05
N LEU A 79 -4.21 -31.28 27.36
CA LEU A 79 -4.59 -29.98 27.91
C LEU A 79 -3.48 -28.94 27.71
N ALA A 80 -2.23 -29.30 28.00
CA ALA A 80 -1.08 -28.42 27.78
C ALA A 80 -0.94 -28.02 26.31
N ALA A 81 -1.09 -28.98 25.39
CA ALA A 81 -1.01 -28.72 23.97
C ALA A 81 -2.16 -27.82 23.49
N PHE A 82 -3.38 -28.04 23.97
CA PHE A 82 -4.54 -27.17 23.67
C PHE A 82 -4.29 -25.73 24.14
N LEU A 83 -3.82 -25.54 25.38
CA LEU A 83 -3.50 -24.21 25.90
C LEU A 83 -2.39 -23.52 25.08
N ALA A 84 -1.36 -24.27 24.68
CA ALA A 84 -0.31 -23.75 23.80
C ALA A 84 -0.87 -23.35 22.42
N ALA A 85 -1.77 -24.14 21.83
CA ALA A 85 -2.44 -23.83 20.57
C ALA A 85 -3.20 -22.50 20.63
N VAL A 86 -3.99 -22.32 21.71
CA VAL A 86 -4.77 -21.11 21.95
C VAL A 86 -3.82 -19.91 22.11
N ALA A 87 -2.77 -20.05 22.91
CA ALA A 87 -1.79 -18.98 23.13
C ALA A 87 -1.09 -18.54 21.84
N ILE A 88 -0.57 -19.50 21.05
CA ILE A 88 0.08 -19.24 19.76
C ILE A 88 -0.90 -18.60 18.77
N SER A 89 -2.13 -19.10 18.70
CA SER A 89 -3.13 -18.54 17.79
C SER A 89 -3.50 -17.10 18.14
N LEU A 90 -3.70 -16.78 19.42
CA LEU A 90 -3.96 -15.42 19.88
C LEU A 90 -2.76 -14.50 19.60
N PHE A 91 -1.54 -15.00 19.78
CA PHE A 91 -0.31 -14.27 19.47
C PHE A 91 -0.24 -13.95 17.97
N THR A 92 -0.35 -14.94 17.09
CA THR A 92 -0.32 -14.77 15.63
C THR A 92 -1.45 -13.85 15.14
N SER A 93 -2.65 -14.01 15.68
CA SER A 93 -3.80 -13.17 15.30
C SER A 93 -3.55 -11.69 15.63
N ARG A 94 -2.95 -11.39 16.78
CA ARG A 94 -2.69 -10.02 17.22
C ARG A 94 -1.44 -9.41 16.57
N ARG A 95 -0.38 -10.19 16.39
CA ARG A 95 0.92 -9.70 15.91
C ARG A 95 1.07 -9.67 14.40
N ILE A 96 0.34 -10.54 13.67
CA ILE A 96 0.49 -10.69 12.21
C ILE A 96 -0.80 -10.34 11.49
N VAL A 97 -1.90 -11.03 11.83
CA VAL A 97 -3.16 -10.92 11.07
C VAL A 97 -3.80 -9.54 11.22
N GLY A 98 -3.86 -9.01 12.46
CA GLY A 98 -4.44 -7.70 12.75
C GLY A 98 -3.80 -6.55 11.95
N PRO A 99 -2.46 -6.37 12.01
CA PRO A 99 -1.77 -5.35 11.22
C PRO A 99 -2.01 -5.48 9.71
N ILE A 100 -1.94 -6.69 9.14
CA ILE A 100 -2.18 -6.90 7.70
C ILE A 100 -3.61 -6.49 7.31
N GLN A 101 -4.60 -6.80 8.14
CA GLN A 101 -5.98 -6.39 7.90
C GLN A 101 -6.16 -4.87 8.01
N ALA A 102 -5.49 -4.22 8.97
CA ALA A 102 -5.49 -2.77 9.08
C ALA A 102 -4.89 -2.10 7.83
N MET A 103 -3.78 -2.65 7.31
CA MET A 103 -3.17 -2.19 6.05
C MET A 103 -4.10 -2.37 4.85
N MET A 104 -4.74 -3.53 4.73
CA MET A 104 -5.72 -3.78 3.66
C MET A 104 -6.90 -2.80 3.72
N ALA A 105 -7.41 -2.51 4.92
CA ALA A 105 -8.49 -1.54 5.09
C ALA A 105 -8.02 -0.11 4.78
N ALA A 106 -6.80 0.27 5.18
CA ALA A 106 -6.22 1.56 4.85
C ALA A 106 -6.00 1.72 3.34
N SER A 107 -5.49 0.68 2.64
CA SER A 107 -5.35 0.69 1.18
C SER A 107 -6.67 0.99 0.47
N GLN A 108 -7.79 0.51 1.00
CA GLN A 108 -9.11 0.74 0.40
C GLN A 108 -9.62 2.15 0.62
N ARG A 109 -9.35 2.74 1.79
CA ARG A 109 -9.67 4.14 2.05
C ARG A 109 -8.83 5.07 1.17
N ILE A 110 -7.54 4.80 1.04
CA ILE A 110 -6.66 5.50 0.08
C ILE A 110 -7.19 5.36 -1.35
N ALA A 111 -7.61 4.16 -1.76
CA ALA A 111 -8.21 3.95 -3.09
C ALA A 111 -9.57 4.67 -3.28
N ALA A 112 -10.25 5.01 -2.19
CA ALA A 112 -11.47 5.82 -2.20
C ALA A 112 -11.19 7.34 -2.16
N GLY A 113 -9.92 7.76 -2.03
CA GLY A 113 -9.49 9.16 -2.01
C GLY A 113 -9.01 9.68 -0.66
N ASP A 114 -9.03 8.87 0.40
CA ASP A 114 -8.58 9.29 1.73
C ASP A 114 -7.05 9.14 1.87
N TYR A 115 -6.28 10.03 1.24
CA TYR A 115 -4.81 9.93 1.16
C TYR A 115 -4.06 10.20 2.48
N HIS A 116 -4.72 10.80 3.48
CA HIS A 116 -4.14 11.07 4.80
C HIS A 116 -4.03 9.82 5.70
N GLU A 117 -4.58 8.69 5.27
CA GLU A 117 -4.57 7.44 6.04
C GLU A 117 -3.15 6.91 6.27
N ARG A 118 -2.90 6.46 7.50
CA ARG A 118 -1.64 5.87 7.92
C ARG A 118 -1.89 4.66 8.81
N VAL A 119 -0.97 3.71 8.76
CA VAL A 119 -1.00 2.54 9.65
C VAL A 119 0.04 2.68 10.76
N GLN A 120 -0.30 2.18 11.94
CA GLN A 120 0.66 2.08 13.03
C GLN A 120 1.77 1.09 12.66
N ILE A 121 2.98 1.33 13.18
CA ILE A 121 4.13 0.46 12.99
C ILE A 121 4.21 -0.45 14.24
N PRO A 122 3.75 -1.71 14.18
CA PRO A 122 3.57 -2.53 15.37
C PRO A 122 4.87 -3.18 15.87
N SER A 123 5.93 -3.19 15.05
CA SER A 123 7.15 -3.97 15.28
C SER A 123 8.33 -3.39 14.50
N GLN A 124 9.55 -3.85 14.80
CA GLN A 124 10.79 -3.51 14.08
C GLN A 124 11.26 -4.64 13.16
N ASP A 125 10.36 -5.56 12.83
CA ASP A 125 10.58 -6.69 11.92
C ASP A 125 10.14 -6.37 10.48
N GLU A 126 10.00 -7.39 9.65
CA GLU A 126 9.54 -7.28 8.26
C GLU A 126 8.14 -6.67 8.14
N LEU A 127 7.24 -6.91 9.10
CA LEU A 127 5.91 -6.28 9.13
C LEU A 127 6.03 -4.80 9.47
N GLY A 128 6.96 -4.44 10.36
CA GLY A 128 7.32 -3.05 10.62
C GLY A 128 7.83 -2.33 9.37
N ALA A 129 8.76 -2.97 8.65
CA ALA A 129 9.30 -2.44 7.40
C ALA A 129 8.22 -2.29 6.31
N LEU A 130 7.28 -3.25 6.22
CA LEU A 130 6.14 -3.18 5.31
C LEU A 130 5.20 -2.01 5.67
N ALA A 131 4.91 -1.81 6.95
CA ALA A 131 4.10 -0.68 7.43
C ALA A 131 4.76 0.67 7.08
N GLN A 132 6.09 0.77 7.23
CA GLN A 132 6.84 1.96 6.82
C GLN A 132 6.81 2.18 5.30
N ALA A 133 6.99 1.13 4.50
CA ALA A 133 6.88 1.21 3.05
C ALA A 133 5.48 1.65 2.60
N PHE A 134 4.43 1.12 3.23
CA PHE A 134 3.05 1.54 2.99
C PHE A 134 2.82 3.01 3.33
N ASN A 135 3.28 3.48 4.50
CA ASN A 135 3.12 4.88 4.89
C ASN A 135 3.85 5.84 3.94
N ARG A 136 5.05 5.46 3.44
CA ARG A 136 5.77 6.23 2.40
C ARG A 136 5.03 6.27 1.07
N MET A 137 4.40 5.17 0.67
CA MET A 137 3.54 5.13 -0.51
C MET A 137 2.32 6.06 -0.34
N ALA A 138 1.65 5.99 0.82
CA ALA A 138 0.52 6.85 1.13
C ALA A 138 0.90 8.34 1.12
N GLU A 139 2.05 8.68 1.70
CA GLU A 139 2.59 10.04 1.68
C GLU A 139 2.91 10.52 0.26
N THR A 140 3.56 9.69 -0.56
CA THR A 140 3.81 10.02 -1.97
C THR A 140 2.51 10.29 -2.73
N LEU A 141 1.48 9.44 -2.53
CA LEU A 141 0.18 9.64 -3.17
C LEU A 141 -0.51 10.93 -2.72
N GLU A 142 -0.46 11.24 -1.42
CA GLU A 142 -0.99 12.49 -0.87
C GLU A 142 -0.30 13.71 -1.49
N GLN A 143 1.03 13.68 -1.62
CA GLN A 143 1.79 14.75 -2.28
C GLN A 143 1.42 14.91 -3.76
N VAL A 144 1.24 13.81 -4.48
CA VAL A 144 0.81 13.83 -5.89
C VAL A 144 -0.57 14.46 -6.02
N GLU A 145 -1.54 14.03 -5.21
CA GLU A 145 -2.89 14.57 -5.27
C GLU A 145 -2.92 16.05 -4.86
N ARG A 146 -2.15 16.44 -3.85
CA ARG A 146 -2.02 17.85 -3.45
C ARG A 146 -1.49 18.72 -4.59
N ARG A 147 -0.41 18.31 -5.25
CA ARG A 147 0.15 19.04 -6.40
C ARG A 147 -0.84 19.13 -7.55
N ARG A 148 -1.59 18.05 -7.81
CA ARG A 148 -2.66 18.05 -8.82
C ARG A 148 -3.75 19.07 -8.49
N MET A 149 -4.19 19.15 -7.23
CA MET A 149 -5.18 20.14 -6.80
C MET A 149 -4.66 21.58 -6.87
N GLU A 150 -3.40 21.81 -6.47
CA GLU A 150 -2.73 23.10 -6.62
C GLU A 150 -2.68 23.53 -8.10
N LEU A 151 -2.24 22.64 -9.01
CA LEU A 151 -2.20 22.90 -10.45
C LEU A 151 -3.59 23.25 -11.02
N ILE A 152 -4.63 22.49 -10.65
CA ILE A 152 -6.01 22.77 -11.09
C ILE A 152 -6.45 24.15 -10.61
N GLY A 153 -6.12 24.52 -9.37
CA GLY A 153 -6.40 25.84 -8.81
C GLY A 153 -5.71 26.96 -9.59
N ASP A 154 -4.43 26.80 -9.87
CA ASP A 154 -3.61 27.78 -10.59
C ASP A 154 -4.10 27.96 -12.03
N VAL A 155 -4.37 26.86 -12.75
CA VAL A 155 -4.93 26.89 -14.11
C VAL A 155 -6.29 27.59 -14.11
N ALA A 156 -7.17 27.28 -13.15
CA ALA A 156 -8.47 27.94 -13.05
C ALA A 156 -8.34 29.45 -12.80
N HIS A 157 -7.33 29.88 -12.03
CA HIS A 157 -7.06 31.30 -11.78
C HIS A 157 -6.54 32.02 -13.04
N GLU A 158 -5.54 31.43 -13.72
CA GLU A 158 -4.96 31.99 -14.95
C GLU A 158 -5.95 32.05 -16.11
N LEU A 159 -6.92 31.13 -16.18
CA LEU A 159 -8.01 31.18 -17.17
C LEU A 159 -9.08 32.22 -16.83
N ARG A 160 -9.38 32.45 -15.55
CA ARG A 160 -10.46 33.36 -15.12
C ARG A 160 -10.19 34.80 -15.50
N THR A 161 -8.95 35.25 -15.36
CA THR A 161 -8.55 36.64 -15.63
C THR A 161 -8.79 37.07 -17.08
N PRO A 162 -8.23 36.41 -18.11
CA PRO A 162 -8.47 36.76 -19.51
C PRO A 162 -9.94 36.57 -19.89
N LEU A 163 -10.63 35.55 -19.36
CA LEU A 163 -12.06 35.35 -19.63
C LEU A 163 -12.92 36.49 -19.09
N SER A 164 -12.62 36.97 -17.88
CA SER A 164 -13.31 38.11 -17.27
C SER A 164 -13.05 39.40 -18.06
N SER A 165 -11.82 39.57 -18.58
CA SER A 165 -11.46 40.70 -19.45
C SER A 165 -12.26 40.68 -20.75
N ILE A 166 -12.30 39.53 -21.45
CA ILE A 166 -13.10 39.36 -22.67
C ILE A 166 -14.57 39.66 -22.38
N LYS A 167 -15.12 39.11 -21.29
CA LYS A 167 -16.52 39.35 -20.88
C LYS A 167 -16.78 40.85 -20.66
N GLY A 168 -15.92 41.53 -19.92
CA GLY A 168 -16.06 42.96 -19.65
C GLY A 168 -15.97 43.83 -20.91
N ILE A 169 -15.07 43.49 -21.85
CA ILE A 169 -14.97 44.19 -23.13
C ILE A 169 -16.24 43.97 -23.95
N MET A 170 -16.73 42.73 -24.03
CA MET A 170 -17.96 42.42 -24.77
C MET A 170 -19.20 43.09 -24.16
N GLU A 171 -19.31 43.13 -22.84
CA GLU A 171 -20.38 43.86 -22.14
C GLU A 171 -20.31 45.36 -22.42
N GLY A 172 -19.11 45.97 -22.33
CA GLY A 172 -18.92 47.38 -22.66
C GLY A 172 -19.26 47.73 -24.10
N LEU A 173 -18.99 46.83 -25.05
CA LEU A 173 -19.39 46.99 -26.46
C LEU A 173 -20.91 46.91 -26.64
N VAL A 174 -21.57 45.96 -25.97
CA VAL A 174 -23.03 45.76 -26.05
C VAL A 174 -23.79 46.93 -25.41
N ASP A 175 -23.30 47.42 -24.27
CA ASP A 175 -23.91 48.54 -23.54
C ASP A 175 -23.59 49.91 -24.17
N GLY A 176 -22.76 49.94 -25.21
CA GLY A 176 -22.33 51.15 -25.91
C GLY A 176 -21.36 52.04 -25.13
N VAL A 177 -20.79 51.52 -24.03
CA VAL A 177 -19.80 52.22 -23.20
C VAL A 177 -18.42 52.21 -23.88
N LEU A 178 -18.07 51.12 -24.57
CA LEU A 178 -16.83 50.99 -25.34
C LEU A 178 -17.09 51.21 -26.85
N PRO A 179 -16.18 51.90 -27.56
CA PRO A 179 -16.32 52.15 -28.98
C PRO A 179 -16.13 50.87 -29.81
N MET A 180 -16.91 50.71 -30.89
CA MET A 180 -16.75 49.62 -31.86
C MET A 180 -15.62 49.92 -32.87
N GLU A 181 -14.39 50.04 -32.38
CA GLU A 181 -13.22 50.37 -33.21
C GLU A 181 -12.21 49.21 -33.25
N PRO A 182 -11.31 49.19 -34.25
CA PRO A 182 -10.33 48.11 -34.40
C PRO A 182 -9.50 47.85 -33.13
N ALA A 183 -9.18 48.88 -32.36
CA ALA A 183 -8.42 48.75 -31.12
C ALA A 183 -9.15 47.86 -30.08
N THR A 184 -10.46 48.02 -29.89
CA THR A 184 -11.23 47.22 -28.93
C THR A 184 -11.32 45.75 -29.33
N PHE A 185 -11.40 45.44 -30.63
CA PHE A 185 -11.36 44.06 -31.13
C PHE A 185 -9.96 43.45 -30.98
N LEU A 186 -8.89 44.24 -31.12
CA LEU A 186 -7.52 43.79 -30.86
C LEU A 186 -7.33 43.43 -29.38
N ASP A 187 -7.99 44.12 -28.45
CA ASP A 187 -7.94 43.80 -27.03
C ASP A 187 -8.52 42.42 -26.73
N VAL A 188 -9.69 42.11 -27.31
CA VAL A 188 -10.28 40.75 -27.24
C VAL A 188 -9.33 39.72 -27.86
N GLN A 189 -8.77 40.02 -29.04
CA GLN A 189 -7.84 39.12 -29.72
C GLN A 189 -6.57 38.85 -28.89
N ARG A 190 -6.05 39.85 -28.16
CA ARG A 190 -4.91 39.68 -27.25
C ARG A 190 -5.21 38.69 -26.14
N GLU A 191 -6.39 38.76 -25.53
CA GLU A 191 -6.79 37.84 -24.47
C GLU A 191 -7.06 36.42 -25.00
N VAL A 192 -7.67 36.29 -26.18
CA VAL A 192 -7.83 34.99 -26.85
C VAL A 192 -6.47 34.36 -27.17
N ASN A 193 -5.53 35.14 -27.72
CA ASN A 193 -4.17 34.66 -27.98
C ASN A 193 -3.43 34.26 -26.70
N ARG A 194 -3.69 34.95 -25.57
CA ARG A 194 -3.13 34.59 -24.26
C ARG A 194 -3.69 33.27 -23.76
N LEU A 195 -5.01 33.08 -23.84
CA LEU A 195 -5.66 31.80 -23.52
C LEU A 195 -5.11 30.65 -24.37
N GLN A 196 -4.92 30.88 -25.68
CA GLN A 196 -4.39 29.88 -26.59
C GLN A 196 -2.95 29.46 -26.22
N ARG A 197 -2.08 30.42 -25.88
CA ARG A 197 -0.73 30.11 -25.38
C ARG A 197 -0.77 29.27 -24.11
N LEU A 198 -1.59 29.64 -23.13
CA LEU A 198 -1.73 28.89 -21.89
C LEU A 198 -2.18 27.44 -22.11
N VAL A 199 -3.10 27.21 -23.07
CA VAL A 199 -3.54 25.86 -23.43
C VAL A 199 -2.39 25.04 -24.02
N TYR A 200 -1.58 25.64 -24.91
CA TYR A 200 -0.41 24.95 -25.46
C TYR A 200 0.63 24.62 -24.40
N ASP A 201 0.90 25.56 -23.48
CA ASP A 201 1.85 25.35 -22.40
C ASP A 201 1.39 24.19 -21.48
N LEU A 202 0.08 24.09 -21.22
CA LEU A 202 -0.50 22.99 -20.43
C LEU A 202 -0.44 21.64 -21.16
N GLU A 203 -0.64 21.64 -22.48
CA GLU A 203 -0.49 20.43 -23.31
C GLU A 203 0.97 19.95 -23.32
N GLU A 204 1.92 20.86 -23.46
CA GLU A 204 3.36 20.55 -23.41
C GLU A 204 3.76 19.99 -22.05
N LEU A 205 3.28 20.60 -20.96
CA LEU A 205 3.47 20.09 -19.60
C LEU A 205 2.90 18.69 -19.42
N SER A 206 1.66 18.45 -19.87
CA SER A 206 1.02 17.14 -19.78
C SER A 206 1.80 16.04 -20.53
N ARG A 207 2.34 16.36 -21.71
CA ARG A 207 3.21 15.46 -22.47
C ARG A 207 4.54 15.20 -21.76
N ALA A 208 5.09 16.22 -21.10
CA ALA A 208 6.31 16.08 -20.29
C ALA A 208 6.09 15.10 -19.13
N GLU A 209 5.01 15.27 -18.36
CA GLU A 209 4.68 14.42 -17.21
C GLU A 209 4.38 12.98 -17.61
N ALA A 210 3.77 12.77 -18.79
CA ALA A 210 3.52 11.44 -19.33
C ALA A 210 4.80 10.74 -19.85
N GLY A 211 5.97 11.41 -19.83
CA GLY A 211 7.20 10.90 -20.42
C GLY A 211 7.14 10.79 -21.95
N GLN A 212 6.22 11.53 -22.59
CA GLN A 212 5.92 11.45 -24.02
C GLN A 212 6.56 12.60 -24.83
N ILE A 213 7.60 13.24 -24.29
CA ILE A 213 8.45 14.15 -25.05
C ILE A 213 9.60 13.33 -25.65
N PRO A 214 9.52 12.94 -26.93
CA PRO A 214 10.63 12.28 -27.59
C PRO A 214 11.81 13.25 -27.66
N LEU A 215 12.92 12.90 -27.02
CA LEU A 215 14.16 13.67 -27.08
C LEU A 215 14.95 13.24 -28.32
N ASP A 216 15.13 14.18 -29.25
CA ASP A 216 16.02 14.01 -30.41
C ASP A 216 17.40 14.60 -30.07
N LEU A 217 18.24 13.76 -29.47
CA LEU A 217 19.57 14.16 -29.02
C LEU A 217 20.53 14.22 -30.21
N ARG A 218 21.04 15.43 -30.52
CA ARG A 218 21.99 15.68 -31.61
C ARG A 218 23.15 16.55 -31.15
N LEU A 219 24.34 16.28 -31.67
CA LEU A 219 25.51 17.14 -31.47
C LEU A 219 25.21 18.51 -32.09
N THR A 220 25.16 19.54 -31.26
CA THR A 220 24.75 20.89 -31.67
C THR A 220 25.82 21.90 -31.25
N ALA A 221 26.24 22.76 -32.18
CA ALA A 221 27.15 23.86 -31.87
C ALA A 221 26.43 24.90 -31.02
N LEU A 222 26.82 25.02 -29.75
CA LEU A 222 26.14 25.88 -28.78
C LEU A 222 26.17 27.35 -29.22
N THR A 223 27.27 27.80 -29.82
CA THR A 223 27.45 29.16 -30.34
C THR A 223 26.41 29.50 -31.40
N ASP A 224 26.14 28.57 -32.32
CA ASP A 224 25.17 28.78 -33.41
C ASP A 224 23.73 28.76 -32.90
N LEU A 225 23.44 27.90 -31.91
CA LEU A 225 22.14 27.84 -31.25
C LEU A 225 21.83 29.15 -30.52
N ILE A 226 22.78 29.65 -29.73
CA ILE A 226 22.62 30.91 -28.98
C ILE A 226 22.47 32.08 -29.94
N ARG A 227 23.28 32.15 -31.01
CA ARG A 227 23.17 33.20 -32.02
C ARG A 227 21.81 33.19 -32.71
N SER A 228 21.34 32.01 -33.12
CA SER A 228 20.03 31.85 -33.75
C SER A 228 18.88 32.27 -32.84
N ALA A 229 18.95 31.92 -31.55
CA ALA A 229 17.96 32.34 -30.56
C ALA A 229 17.98 33.86 -30.34
N ALA A 230 19.17 34.45 -30.23
CA ALA A 230 19.33 35.89 -30.06
C ALA A 230 18.80 36.69 -31.25
N ASP A 231 19.11 36.25 -32.47
CA ASP A 231 18.64 36.90 -33.69
C ASP A 231 17.11 36.79 -33.83
N ARG A 232 16.52 35.66 -33.43
CA ARG A 232 15.06 35.49 -33.38
C ARG A 232 14.39 36.44 -32.39
N LEU A 233 15.03 36.74 -31.26
CA LEU A 233 14.49 37.60 -30.20
C LEU A 233 14.81 39.09 -30.41
N ARG A 234 15.83 39.42 -31.22
CA ARG A 234 16.33 40.80 -31.44
C ARG A 234 15.24 41.84 -31.72
N PRO A 235 14.22 41.59 -32.58
CA PRO A 235 13.17 42.57 -32.83
C PRO A 235 12.40 43.00 -31.56
N GLN A 236 12.21 42.07 -30.61
CA GLN A 236 11.48 42.35 -29.37
C GLN A 236 12.29 43.21 -28.39
N PHE A 237 13.62 43.12 -28.48
CA PHE A 237 14.55 43.97 -27.73
C PHE A 237 14.61 45.37 -28.33
N GLU A 238 14.66 45.46 -29.67
CA GLU A 238 14.64 46.73 -30.41
C GLU A 238 13.34 47.50 -30.19
N ASP A 239 12.17 46.84 -30.25
CA ASP A 239 10.86 47.44 -29.94
C ASP A 239 10.78 48.02 -28.52
N LYS A 240 11.57 47.47 -27.59
CA LYS A 240 11.66 47.93 -26.20
C LYS A 240 12.81 48.90 -25.94
N GLY A 241 13.61 49.22 -26.97
CA GLY A 241 14.80 50.07 -26.83
C GLY A 241 15.91 49.47 -25.97
N ILE A 242 16.00 48.14 -25.89
CA ILE A 242 16.98 47.42 -25.07
C ILE A 242 18.09 46.86 -25.99
N GLY A 243 19.36 47.15 -25.68
CA GLY A 243 20.49 46.59 -26.41
C GLY A 243 20.78 45.13 -26.05
N LEU A 244 20.81 44.24 -27.04
CA LEU A 244 21.16 42.82 -26.87
C LEU A 244 22.58 42.53 -27.38
N HIS A 245 23.50 42.22 -26.47
CA HIS A 245 24.89 41.86 -26.77
C HIS A 245 25.15 40.39 -26.42
N LEU A 246 25.87 39.69 -27.32
CA LEU A 246 26.33 38.31 -27.10
C LEU A 246 27.83 38.32 -26.84
N ASP A 247 28.24 37.74 -25.73
CA ASP A 247 29.63 37.41 -25.42
C ASP A 247 29.77 35.87 -25.47
N LEU A 248 30.39 35.38 -26.54
CA LEU A 248 30.50 33.96 -26.83
C LEU A 248 31.99 33.59 -26.91
N PRO A 249 32.40 32.42 -26.36
CA PRO A 249 33.78 31.96 -26.36
C PRO A 249 34.30 31.61 -27.77
#